data_AF-A0A9W5PUN1-F1
#
_entry.id   AF-A0A9W5PUN1-F1
#
_cell.length_a   1.000
_cell.length_b   1.000
_cell.length_c   1.000
_cell.angle_alpha   90.00
_cell.angle_beta   90.00
_cell.angle_gamma   90.00
#
_symmetry.space_group_name_H-M   'P 1'
#
loop_
_entity.id
_entity.type
_entity.pdbx_description
1 polymer ?
#
loop_
_entity_poly.entity_id
_entity_poly.type
_entity_poly.pdbx_seq_one_letter_code
_entity_poly.pdbx_strand_id
1 'polypeptide(L)'
;MNSELFSPYTIKDVTLKNRIVMSPMCMYSSENGDGQVTNFHLIHYGTRAAGQVGLVMIEATAVLPEGRISNKDLGIWDNSLIEGLHKTTTFIHDNGAKAAIQLAHAGRKAELETDALAPSAIPFNETMKMPIEMSKHQIKDTVLAFQQAAV
;
A
#
# COMPACT_ATOMS: atom_id res chain seq x y z
N MET A 1 12.74 -23.42 -25.45
CA MET A 1 11.33 -23.27 -25.03
C MET A 1 11.11 -21.81 -24.66
N ASN A 2 10.22 -21.10 -25.37
CA ASN A 2 9.81 -19.74 -25.02
C ASN A 2 8.50 -19.82 -24.25
N SER A 3 8.47 -19.29 -23.03
CA SER A 3 7.27 -19.23 -22.19
C SER A 3 6.74 -17.81 -22.13
N GLU A 4 5.45 -17.64 -22.35
CA GLU A 4 4.76 -16.34 -22.21
C GLU A 4 4.93 -15.74 -20.81
N LEU A 5 5.01 -16.59 -19.77
CA LEU A 5 5.20 -16.15 -18.39
C LEU A 5 6.48 -15.32 -18.20
N PHE A 6 7.55 -15.69 -18.92
CA PHE A 6 8.87 -15.04 -18.84
C PHE A 6 9.13 -14.07 -19.99
N SER A 7 8.12 -13.77 -20.79
CA SER A 7 8.21 -12.76 -21.85
C SER A 7 8.00 -11.35 -21.31
N PRO A 8 8.65 -10.32 -21.86
CA PRO A 8 8.41 -8.93 -21.47
C PRO A 8 6.96 -8.50 -21.69
N TYR A 9 6.47 -7.56 -20.87
CA TYR A 9 5.15 -6.96 -21.01
C TYR A 9 5.21 -5.47 -20.72
N THR A 10 4.62 -4.65 -21.59
CA THR A 10 4.69 -3.18 -21.49
C THR A 10 3.32 -2.59 -21.19
N ILE A 11 3.26 -1.73 -20.18
CA ILE A 11 2.08 -0.96 -19.80
C ILE A 11 2.50 0.51 -19.85
N LYS A 12 1.89 1.29 -20.76
CA LYS A 12 2.34 2.66 -21.08
C LYS A 12 3.84 2.67 -21.43
N ASP A 13 4.64 3.38 -20.66
CA ASP A 13 6.08 3.56 -20.78
C ASP A 13 6.90 2.62 -19.87
N VAL A 14 6.24 1.74 -19.11
CA VAL A 14 6.89 0.80 -18.20
C VAL A 14 6.90 -0.61 -18.79
N THR A 15 8.09 -1.13 -19.06
CA THR A 15 8.29 -2.53 -19.47
C THR A 15 8.71 -3.40 -18.28
N LEU A 16 7.94 -4.46 -18.02
CA LEU A 16 8.25 -5.54 -17.09
C LEU A 16 9.07 -6.62 -17.80
N LYS A 17 10.09 -7.18 -17.12
CA LYS A 17 10.94 -8.25 -17.67
C LYS A 17 10.23 -9.60 -17.85
N ASN A 18 9.14 -9.80 -17.10
CA ASN A 18 8.28 -10.99 -17.17
C ASN A 18 6.88 -10.64 -16.64
N ARG A 19 5.95 -11.61 -16.70
CA ARG A 19 4.55 -11.44 -16.30
C ARG A 19 4.27 -11.87 -14.86
N ILE A 20 5.31 -11.98 -14.03
CA ILE A 20 5.19 -12.36 -12.62
C ILE A 20 5.05 -11.08 -11.80
N VAL A 21 3.96 -10.99 -11.06
CA VAL A 21 3.67 -9.88 -10.15
C VAL A 21 3.59 -10.43 -8.73
N MET A 22 4.29 -9.80 -7.80
CA MET A 22 4.06 -10.01 -6.37
C MET A 22 2.84 -9.18 -5.97
N SER A 23 1.75 -9.86 -5.62
CA SER A 23 0.51 -9.24 -5.13
C SER A 23 0.77 -8.41 -3.87
N PRO A 24 0.05 -7.30 -3.64
CA PRO A 24 0.13 -6.55 -2.39
C PRO A 24 -0.40 -7.41 -1.25
N MET A 25 0.38 -7.55 -0.17
CA MET A 25 0.06 -8.38 0.99
C MET A 25 0.50 -7.64 2.25
N CYS A 26 -0.43 -7.31 3.15
CA CYS A 26 -0.12 -6.59 4.39
C CYS A 26 0.83 -7.41 5.28
N MET A 27 1.90 -6.75 5.72
CA MET A 27 2.94 -7.34 6.56
C MET A 27 2.77 -7.00 8.04
N TYR A 28 1.99 -5.97 8.36
CA TYR A 28 1.73 -5.52 9.74
C TYR A 28 3.03 -5.31 10.53
N SER A 29 4.02 -4.71 9.87
CA SER A 29 5.42 -4.66 10.35
C SER A 29 5.92 -3.22 10.57
N SER A 30 5.02 -2.23 10.59
CA SER A 30 5.29 -0.86 11.06
C SER A 30 5.09 -0.79 12.57
N GLU A 31 6.01 -1.42 13.33
CA GLU A 31 5.85 -1.72 14.75
C GLU A 31 5.62 -0.50 15.65
N ASN A 32 6.11 0.68 15.25
CA ASN A 32 5.94 1.92 16.01
C ASN A 32 4.55 2.55 15.86
N GLY A 33 3.73 2.04 14.94
CA GLY A 33 2.42 2.60 14.66
C GLY A 33 2.42 3.91 13.88
N ASP A 34 3.55 4.28 13.28
CA ASP A 34 3.80 5.54 12.58
C ASP A 34 3.64 5.43 11.06
N GLY A 35 3.39 4.23 10.53
CA GLY A 35 3.27 3.99 9.09
C GLY A 35 4.61 3.91 8.36
N GLN A 36 5.74 3.97 9.07
CA GLN A 36 7.06 3.97 8.49
C GLN A 36 7.45 2.59 7.94
N VAL A 37 8.25 2.62 6.88
CA VAL A 37 8.98 1.47 6.38
C VAL A 37 10.05 1.07 7.40
N THR A 38 10.05 -0.20 7.77
CA THR A 38 11.06 -0.82 8.63
C THR A 38 12.03 -1.71 7.84
N ASN A 39 13.13 -2.12 8.46
CA ASN A 39 14.11 -3.05 7.86
C ASN A 39 13.47 -4.35 7.37
N PHE A 40 12.41 -4.81 8.03
CA PHE A 40 11.65 -5.99 7.60
C PHE A 40 11.14 -5.82 6.16
N HIS A 41 10.52 -4.68 5.85
CA HIS A 41 9.95 -4.41 4.54
C HIS A 41 11.04 -4.37 3.44
N LEU A 42 12.19 -3.75 3.74
CA LEU A 42 13.33 -3.69 2.82
C LEU A 42 13.81 -5.09 2.42
N ILE A 43 13.96 -5.99 3.41
CA ILE A 43 14.33 -7.39 3.19
C ILE A 43 13.21 -8.12 2.44
N HIS A 44 11.96 -7.94 2.88
CA HIS A 44 10.80 -8.63 2.32
C HIS A 44 10.64 -8.38 0.82
N TYR A 45 10.56 -7.11 0.41
CA TYR A 45 10.37 -6.73 -0.99
C TYR A 45 11.65 -6.94 -1.82
N GLY A 46 12.80 -6.61 -1.25
CA GLY A 46 14.10 -6.76 -1.93
C GLY A 46 14.41 -8.20 -2.32
N THR A 47 14.11 -9.16 -1.44
CA THR A 47 14.34 -10.59 -1.73
C THR A 47 13.51 -11.10 -2.91
N ARG A 48 12.28 -10.59 -3.11
CA ARG A 48 11.45 -10.96 -4.28
C ARG A 48 11.94 -10.30 -5.56
N ALA A 49 12.41 -9.05 -5.48
CA ALA A 49 13.06 -8.39 -6.61
C ALA A 49 14.30 -9.17 -7.06
N ALA A 50 15.19 -9.53 -6.12
CA ALA A 50 16.36 -10.37 -6.37
C ALA A 50 15.98 -11.75 -6.94
N GLY A 51 14.84 -12.31 -6.49
CA GLY A 51 14.23 -13.52 -7.01
C GLY A 51 13.63 -13.42 -8.43
N GLN A 52 13.85 -12.31 -9.13
CA GLN A 52 13.46 -12.08 -10.53
C GLN A 52 11.95 -11.91 -10.77
N VAL A 53 11.18 -11.50 -9.76
CA VAL A 53 9.82 -10.99 -9.98
C VAL A 53 9.87 -9.78 -10.94
N GLY A 54 8.89 -9.67 -11.84
CA GLY A 54 8.80 -8.59 -12.81
C GLY A 54 8.32 -7.27 -12.21
N LEU A 55 7.25 -7.34 -11.39
CA LEU A 55 6.68 -6.22 -10.66
C LEU A 55 6.47 -6.60 -9.18
N VAL A 56 7.01 -5.80 -8.26
CA VAL A 56 6.80 -5.92 -6.83
C VAL A 56 5.83 -4.84 -6.39
N MET A 57 4.62 -5.24 -5.95
CA MET A 57 3.62 -4.30 -5.42
C MET A 57 3.71 -4.25 -3.89
N ILE A 58 4.03 -3.07 -3.36
CA ILE A 58 4.00 -2.77 -1.93
C ILE A 58 2.56 -2.91 -1.43
N GLU A 59 2.40 -3.41 -0.21
CA GLU A 59 1.13 -3.64 0.48
C GLU A 59 0.22 -2.41 0.55
N ALA A 60 -1.02 -2.64 1.01
CA ALA A 60 -2.00 -1.59 1.27
C ALA A 60 -1.36 -0.50 2.14
N THR A 61 -1.13 0.67 1.54
CA THR A 61 -0.48 1.81 2.17
C THR A 61 -1.51 2.90 2.34
N ALA A 62 -1.80 3.25 3.59
CA ALA A 62 -2.92 4.12 3.91
C ALA A 62 -2.64 5.57 3.52
N VAL A 63 -3.62 6.19 2.86
CA VAL A 63 -3.55 7.61 2.46
C VAL A 63 -3.94 8.57 3.58
N LEU A 64 -4.52 8.05 4.68
CA LEU A 64 -4.86 8.77 5.90
C LEU A 64 -4.50 7.90 7.12
N PRO A 65 -4.10 8.48 8.28
CA PRO A 65 -3.81 7.71 9.48
C PRO A 65 -4.96 6.81 9.94
N GLU A 66 -6.20 7.30 9.89
CA GLU A 66 -7.43 6.56 10.21
C GLU A 66 -7.86 5.59 9.10
N GLY A 67 -7.22 5.67 7.93
CA GLY A 67 -7.47 4.82 6.77
C GLY A 67 -6.71 3.49 6.81
N ARG A 68 -5.89 3.23 7.82
CA ARG A 68 -5.18 1.94 7.96
C ARG A 68 -6.13 0.81 8.35
N ILE A 69 -5.77 -0.41 7.98
CA ILE A 69 -6.41 -1.64 8.46
C ILE A 69 -6.01 -1.87 9.91
N SER A 70 -4.71 -1.84 10.22
CA SER A 70 -4.20 -1.93 11.60
C SER A 70 -3.24 -0.79 11.92
N ASN A 71 -2.91 -0.61 13.20
CA ASN A 71 -1.90 0.37 13.58
C ASN A 71 -0.52 0.06 12.99
N LYS A 72 -0.25 -1.18 12.55
CA LYS A 72 1.05 -1.62 12.01
C LYS A 72 1.15 -1.58 10.48
N ASP A 73 0.17 -1.00 9.80
CA ASP A 73 0.18 -0.84 8.36
C ASP A 73 1.13 0.27 7.92
N LEU A 74 1.61 0.20 6.67
CA LEU A 74 2.34 1.30 6.05
C LEU A 74 1.44 2.51 5.76
N GLY A 75 2.05 3.68 5.72
CA GLY A 75 1.40 4.96 5.44
C GLY A 75 2.04 5.76 4.31
N ILE A 76 1.27 6.69 3.75
CA ILE A 76 1.73 7.71 2.78
C ILE A 76 0.96 9.04 2.92
N TRP A 77 0.44 9.33 4.12
CA TRP A 77 -0.32 10.54 4.41
C TRP A 77 0.55 11.76 4.75
N ASP A 78 1.86 11.59 4.91
CA ASP A 78 2.81 12.64 5.31
C ASP A 78 4.16 12.49 4.58
N ASN A 79 4.82 13.61 4.30
CA ASN A 79 6.09 13.65 3.59
C ASN A 79 7.23 12.92 4.31
N SER A 80 7.17 12.80 5.64
CA SER A 80 8.15 12.03 6.43
C SER A 80 8.15 10.52 6.10
N LEU A 81 7.12 10.01 5.42
CA LEU A 81 7.00 8.61 5.01
C LEU A 81 7.69 8.34 3.67
N ILE A 82 7.97 9.39 2.89
CA ILE A 82 8.56 9.29 1.54
C ILE A 82 9.96 8.67 1.58
N GLU A 83 10.79 9.02 2.56
CA GLU A 83 12.18 8.54 2.60
C GLU A 83 12.28 7.01 2.66
N GLY A 84 11.46 6.38 3.50
CA GLY A 84 11.41 4.93 3.65
C GLY A 84 10.87 4.23 2.40
N LEU A 85 9.82 4.79 1.80
CA LEU A 85 9.24 4.27 0.55
C LEU A 85 10.21 4.42 -0.62
N HIS A 86 10.90 5.56 -0.73
CA HIS A 86 11.93 5.79 -1.74
C HIS A 86 13.04 4.75 -1.64
N LYS A 87 13.59 4.52 -0.44
CA LYS A 87 14.59 3.46 -0.19
C LYS A 87 14.09 2.07 -0.65
N THR A 88 12.82 1.76 -0.39
CA THR A 88 12.19 0.50 -0.83
C THR A 88 12.16 0.40 -2.35
N THR A 89 11.71 1.45 -3.04
CA THR A 89 11.63 1.46 -4.51
C THR A 89 13.01 1.35 -5.15
N THR A 90 14.03 2.04 -4.62
CA THR A 90 15.41 1.95 -5.08
C THR A 90 15.90 0.51 -4.99
N PHE A 91 15.69 -0.17 -3.85
CA PHE A 91 16.15 -1.54 -3.67
C PHE A 91 15.45 -2.53 -4.61
N ILE A 92 14.15 -2.33 -4.90
CA ILE A 92 13.41 -3.11 -5.90
C ILE A 92 14.00 -2.91 -7.31
N HIS A 93 14.25 -1.64 -7.69
CA HIS A 93 14.77 -1.28 -9.01
C HIS A 93 16.21 -1.75 -9.24
N ASP A 94 17.08 -1.65 -8.22
CA ASP A 94 18.47 -2.11 -8.27
C ASP A 94 18.57 -3.61 -8.52
N ASN A 95 17.54 -4.38 -8.15
CA ASN A 95 17.43 -5.82 -8.40
C ASN A 95 16.64 -6.15 -9.70
N GLY A 96 16.39 -5.15 -10.54
CA GLY A 96 15.83 -5.31 -11.88
C GLY A 96 14.34 -5.64 -11.93
N ALA A 97 13.60 -5.44 -10.84
CA ALA A 97 12.13 -5.47 -10.83
C ALA A 97 11.59 -4.05 -10.96
N LYS A 98 10.31 -3.89 -11.31
CA LYS A 98 9.59 -2.60 -11.17
C LYS A 98 8.88 -2.56 -9.81
N ALA A 99 8.75 -1.37 -9.24
CA ALA A 99 7.96 -1.17 -8.02
C ALA A 99 6.56 -0.62 -8.36
N ALA A 100 5.57 -1.01 -7.56
CA ALA A 100 4.25 -0.40 -7.51
C ALA A 100 3.79 -0.31 -6.05
N ILE A 101 2.74 0.48 -5.78
CA ILE A 101 2.16 0.64 -4.45
C ILE A 101 0.63 0.57 -4.52
N GLN A 102 0.01 -0.06 -3.53
CA GLN A 102 -1.45 -0.08 -3.37
C GLN A 102 -1.88 1.05 -2.43
N LEU A 103 -2.32 2.18 -2.98
CA LEU A 103 -2.96 3.24 -2.20
C LEU A 103 -4.29 2.72 -1.64
N ALA A 104 -4.49 2.86 -0.32
CA ALA A 104 -5.59 2.21 0.36
C ALA A 104 -6.27 3.10 1.42
N HIS A 105 -7.51 2.73 1.73
CA HIS A 105 -8.27 3.20 2.87
C HIS A 105 -9.21 2.08 3.34
N ALA A 106 -9.05 1.60 4.58
CA ALA A 106 -9.78 0.44 5.11
C ALA A 106 -11.26 0.72 5.37
N GLY A 107 -11.61 2.00 5.61
CA GLY A 107 -12.97 2.43 5.87
C GLY A 107 -13.56 1.74 7.10
N ARG A 108 -14.81 1.26 7.03
CA ARG A 108 -15.47 0.52 8.12
C ARG A 108 -14.78 -0.78 8.56
N LYS A 109 -13.69 -1.18 7.88
CA LYS A 109 -12.88 -2.34 8.27
C LYS A 109 -11.55 -1.97 8.92
N ALA A 110 -11.35 -0.70 9.26
CA ALA A 110 -10.22 -0.28 10.08
C ALA A 110 -10.35 -0.85 11.50
N GLU A 111 -9.32 -1.54 11.97
CA GLU A 111 -9.15 -2.07 13.32
C GLU A 111 -8.22 -1.13 14.11
N LEU A 112 -8.69 0.10 14.30
CA LEU A 112 -7.98 1.16 15.02
C LEU A 112 -8.78 1.61 16.25
N GLU A 113 -8.12 2.34 17.15
CA GLU A 113 -8.81 2.96 18.27
C GLU A 113 -9.68 4.14 17.85
N THR A 114 -9.27 4.87 16.81
CA THR A 114 -9.99 5.99 16.22
C THR A 114 -11.27 5.54 15.50
N ASP A 115 -12.23 6.45 15.38
CA ASP A 115 -13.48 6.18 14.66
C ASP A 115 -13.22 5.94 13.16
N ALA A 116 -13.82 4.88 12.64
CA ALA A 116 -13.73 4.52 11.22
C ALA A 116 -14.72 5.35 10.39
N LEU A 117 -14.30 5.77 9.20
CA LEU A 117 -15.17 6.44 8.23
C LEU A 117 -15.78 5.44 7.23
N ALA A 118 -17.03 5.65 6.85
CA ALA A 118 -17.70 4.83 5.84
C ALA A 118 -18.78 5.59 5.06
N PRO A 119 -19.22 5.08 3.89
CA PRO A 119 -20.34 5.68 3.16
C PRO A 119 -21.67 5.72 3.93
N SER A 120 -21.84 4.86 4.93
CA SER A 120 -23.03 4.79 5.79
C SER A 120 -22.63 4.24 7.16
N ALA A 121 -23.39 4.60 8.20
CA ALA A 121 -23.24 4.07 9.55
C ALA A 121 -23.75 2.61 9.64
N ILE A 122 -23.03 1.69 8.99
CA ILE A 122 -23.32 0.26 8.96
C ILE A 122 -22.03 -0.50 9.24
N PRO A 123 -21.93 -1.22 10.38
CA PRO A 123 -20.74 -1.96 10.73
C PRO A 123 -20.49 -3.09 9.73
N PHE A 124 -19.26 -3.57 9.64
CA PHE A 124 -18.93 -4.70 8.77
C PHE A 124 -19.55 -6.01 9.27
N ASN A 125 -19.55 -6.21 10.59
CA ASN A 125 -20.12 -7.37 11.29
C ASN A 125 -20.49 -6.97 12.73
N GLU A 126 -20.94 -7.93 13.53
CA GLU A 126 -21.42 -7.71 14.91
C GLU A 126 -20.35 -7.29 15.91
N THR A 127 -19.06 -7.50 15.61
CA THR A 127 -17.95 -7.25 16.54
C THR A 127 -17.21 -5.96 16.26
N MET A 128 -17.37 -5.38 15.07
CA MET A 128 -16.66 -4.17 14.67
C MET A 128 -17.40 -2.89 15.06
N LYS A 129 -16.64 -1.83 15.32
CA LYS A 129 -17.16 -0.51 15.69
C LYS A 129 -18.13 0.02 14.62
N MET A 130 -19.16 0.73 15.05
CA MET A 130 -20.05 1.48 14.14
C MET A 130 -19.24 2.60 13.47
N PRO A 131 -19.13 2.63 12.13
CA PRO A 131 -18.41 3.71 11.46
C PRO A 131 -19.24 4.99 11.45
N ILE A 132 -18.57 6.12 11.29
CA ILE A 132 -19.18 7.42 11.03
C ILE A 132 -19.55 7.48 9.54
N GLU A 133 -20.80 7.84 9.24
CA GLU A 133 -21.23 8.18 7.90
C GLU A 133 -20.50 9.44 7.42
N MET A 134 -19.76 9.31 6.32
CA MET A 134 -18.96 10.40 5.80
C MET A 134 -19.82 11.55 5.30
N SER A 135 -19.51 12.76 5.75
CA SER A 135 -20.00 13.99 5.13
C SER A 135 -19.41 14.17 3.72
N LYS A 136 -20.06 15.00 2.91
CA LYS A 136 -19.52 15.39 1.59
C LYS A 136 -18.14 16.04 1.67
N HIS A 137 -17.80 16.69 2.78
CA HIS A 137 -16.48 17.27 2.99
C HIS A 137 -15.43 16.17 3.19
N GLN A 138 -15.69 15.23 4.10
CA GLN A 138 -14.79 14.09 4.34
C GLN A 138 -14.58 13.26 3.07
N ILE A 139 -15.61 13.08 2.23
CA ILE A 139 -15.45 12.41 0.93
C ILE A 139 -14.44 13.15 0.05
N LYS A 140 -14.54 14.48 -0.03
CA LYS A 140 -13.60 15.30 -0.81
C LYS A 140 -12.20 15.23 -0.23
N ASP A 141 -12.06 15.27 1.09
CA ASP A 141 -10.76 15.20 1.76
C ASP A 141 -10.10 13.85 1.53
N THR A 142 -10.85 12.74 1.57
CA THR A 142 -10.34 11.42 1.22
C THR A 142 -9.90 11.35 -0.25
N VAL A 143 -10.67 11.93 -1.18
CA VAL A 143 -10.26 12.01 -2.60
C VAL A 143 -8.95 12.80 -2.74
N LEU A 144 -8.80 13.92 -2.04
CA LEU A 144 -7.57 14.71 -2.02
C LEU A 144 -6.40 13.94 -1.40
N ALA A 145 -6.64 13.15 -0.35
CA ALA A 145 -5.60 12.30 0.24
C ALA A 145 -5.07 11.26 -0.74
N PHE A 146 -5.96 10.61 -1.51
CA PHE A 146 -5.54 9.72 -2.61
C PHE A 146 -4.75 10.45 -3.70
N GLN A 147 -5.14 11.69 -4.03
CA GLN A 147 -4.41 12.50 -4.99
C GLN A 147 -2.99 12.82 -4.48
N GLN A 148 -2.88 13.32 -3.25
CA GLN A 148 -1.62 13.70 -2.62
C GLN A 148 -0.69 12.50 -2.46
N ALA A 149 -1.22 11.33 -2.13
CA ALA A 149 -0.44 10.10 -2.03
C ALA A 149 0.12 9.61 -3.38
N ALA A 150 -0.38 10.10 -4.51
CA ALA A 150 0.01 9.64 -5.85
C ALA A 150 1.05 10.54 -6.54
N VAL A 151 1.34 11.73 -6.02
CA VAL A 151 2.20 12.76 -6.65
C VAL A 151 3.27 13.26 -5.71
#